data_AF-A0A0W1A9K3-F1
#
_entry.id   AF-A0A0W1A9K3-F1
#
_cell.length_a   1.000
_cell.length_b   1.000
_cell.length_c   1.000
_cell.angle_alpha   90.00
_cell.angle_beta   90.00
_cell.angle_gamma   90.00
#
_symmetry.space_group_name_H-M   'P 1'
#
loop_
_entity.id
_entity.type
_entity.pdbx_description
1 polymer ?
#
loop_
_entity_poly.entity_id
_entity_poly.type
_entity_poly.pdbx_seq_one_letter_code
_entity_poly.pdbx_strand_id
1 'polypeptide(L)'
;MIKKLKGVIVLGLSVLAFNAQANHSLEGKDALTQKCRDLAQTVASLVSSQQKRACAEKLMTASTQIDIAGDWIADDFYTAAKKELDNAVFSLQYAELNNCNRYIQISHSKFEAQRIKNSL
;
A
#
# COMPACT_ATOMS: atom_id res chain seq x y z
N MET A 1 -27.32 -47.56 -12.60
CA MET A 1 -27.71 -46.19 -12.98
C MET A 1 -26.62 -45.17 -12.60
N ILE A 2 -25.37 -45.38 -13.04
CA ILE A 2 -24.19 -44.59 -12.63
C ILE A 2 -23.49 -44.06 -13.90
N LYS A 3 -24.12 -43.13 -14.63
CA LYS A 3 -23.47 -42.46 -15.78
C LYS A 3 -23.72 -40.94 -15.84
N LYS A 4 -24.55 -40.36 -14.98
CA LYS A 4 -24.88 -38.92 -15.02
C LYS A 4 -24.12 -38.04 -14.03
N LEU A 5 -23.35 -38.60 -13.09
CA LEU A 5 -22.66 -37.82 -12.06
C LEU A 5 -21.38 -37.12 -12.57
N LYS A 6 -20.75 -37.64 -13.64
CA LYS A 6 -19.47 -37.12 -14.14
C LYS A 6 -19.61 -35.80 -14.92
N GLY A 7 -20.75 -35.55 -15.57
CA GLY A 7 -20.96 -34.33 -16.36
C GLY A 7 -21.21 -33.07 -15.50
N VAL A 8 -21.80 -33.24 -14.32
CA VAL A 8 -22.12 -32.12 -13.42
C VAL A 8 -20.88 -31.58 -12.71
N ILE A 9 -19.92 -32.46 -12.39
CA ILE A 9 -18.69 -32.09 -11.68
C ILE A 9 -17.77 -31.24 -12.56
N VAL A 10 -17.71 -31.51 -13.88
CA VAL A 10 -16.86 -30.75 -14.80
C VAL A 10 -17.38 -29.33 -15.05
N LEU A 11 -18.70 -29.12 -15.05
CA LEU A 11 -19.31 -27.80 -15.22
C LEU A 11 -19.29 -26.93 -13.94
N GLY A 12 -19.22 -27.53 -12.76
CA GLY A 12 -19.08 -26.80 -11.49
C GLY A 12 -17.67 -26.25 -11.23
N LEU A 13 -16.64 -26.90 -11.78
CA LEU A 13 -15.24 -26.50 -11.60
C LEU A 13 -14.84 -25.25 -12.41
N SER A 14 -15.57 -24.92 -13.48
CA SER A 14 -15.27 -23.75 -14.32
C SER A 14 -15.64 -22.42 -13.65
N VAL A 15 -16.65 -22.42 -12.77
CA VAL A 15 -17.13 -21.19 -12.09
C VAL A 15 -16.23 -20.79 -10.92
N LEU A 16 -15.53 -21.76 -10.30
CA LEU A 16 -14.60 -21.48 -9.20
C LEU A 16 -13.23 -20.97 -9.69
N ALA A 17 -12.84 -21.28 -10.93
CA ALA A 17 -11.57 -20.81 -11.49
C ALA A 17 -11.57 -19.30 -11.81
N PHE A 18 -12.72 -18.73 -12.21
CA PHE A 18 -12.81 -17.29 -12.53
C PHE A 18 -12.76 -16.37 -11.30
N ASN A 19 -13.05 -16.87 -10.10
CA ASN A 19 -12.99 -16.08 -8.87
C ASN A 19 -11.62 -16.11 -8.18
N ALA A 20 -10.75 -17.05 -8.53
CA ALA A 20 -9.41 -17.16 -7.92
C ALA A 20 -8.38 -16.20 -8.56
N GLN A 21 -8.66 -15.69 -9.76
CA GLN A 21 -7.73 -14.83 -10.51
C GLN A 21 -7.96 -13.33 -10.30
N ALA A 22 -9.06 -12.92 -9.65
CA ALA A 22 -9.37 -11.51 -9.39
C ALA A 22 -8.61 -10.92 -8.19
N ASN A 23 -8.03 -11.76 -7.33
CA ASN A 23 -7.36 -11.31 -6.10
C ASN A 23 -5.92 -10.80 -6.30
N HIS A 24 -5.41 -10.79 -7.52
CA HIS A 24 -4.00 -10.49 -7.77
C HIS A 24 -3.72 -9.27 -8.67
N SER A 25 -4.73 -8.60 -9.25
CA SER A 25 -4.43 -7.55 -10.24
C SER A 25 -5.29 -6.30 -10.26
N LEU A 26 -6.19 -6.06 -9.30
CA LEU A 26 -6.83 -4.74 -9.18
C LEU A 26 -7.41 -4.59 -7.77
N GLU A 27 -6.58 -4.18 -6.81
CA GLU A 27 -7.16 -3.58 -5.61
C GLU A 27 -7.95 -2.36 -6.06
N GLY A 28 -9.25 -2.31 -5.76
CA GLY A 28 -10.10 -1.20 -6.18
C GLY A 28 -9.55 0.13 -5.67
N LYS A 29 -9.74 1.21 -6.44
CA LYS A 29 -9.17 2.53 -6.11
C LYS A 29 -9.49 3.00 -4.70
N ASP A 30 -10.70 2.69 -4.21
CA ASP A 30 -11.13 3.06 -2.86
C ASP A 30 -10.30 2.33 -1.79
N ALA A 31 -9.96 1.06 -2.02
CA ALA A 31 -9.13 0.29 -1.12
C ALA A 31 -7.68 0.83 -1.10
N LEU A 32 -7.13 1.19 -2.26
CA LEU A 32 -5.80 1.78 -2.35
C LEU A 32 -5.73 3.17 -1.71
N THR A 33 -6.76 3.99 -1.92
CA THR A 33 -6.92 5.31 -1.28
C THR A 33 -6.97 5.16 0.24
N GLN A 34 -7.77 4.22 0.75
CA GLN A 34 -7.85 3.96 2.18
C GLN A 34 -6.51 3.49 2.76
N LYS A 35 -5.80 2.60 2.06
CA LYS A 35 -4.46 2.15 2.46
C LYS A 35 -3.46 3.30 2.55
N CYS A 36 -3.50 4.25 1.61
CA CYS A 36 -2.70 5.46 1.70
C CYS A 36 -3.02 6.24 2.98
N ARG A 37 -4.30 6.50 3.27
CA ARG A 37 -4.72 7.24 4.48
C ARG A 37 -4.30 6.54 5.78
N ASP A 38 -4.54 5.24 5.88
CA ASP A 38 -4.15 4.44 7.05
C ASP A 38 -2.63 4.43 7.25
N LEU A 39 -1.88 4.31 6.16
CA LEU A 39 -0.42 4.35 6.20
C LEU A 39 0.10 5.75 6.55
N ALA A 40 -0.47 6.81 5.98
CA ALA A 40 -0.11 8.20 6.29
C ALA A 40 -0.32 8.48 7.78
N GLN A 41 -1.45 8.07 8.35
CA GLN A 41 -1.72 8.19 9.78
C GLN A 41 -0.74 7.38 10.63
N THR A 42 -0.41 6.16 10.20
CA THR A 42 0.59 5.32 10.86
C THR A 42 1.94 6.03 10.92
N VAL A 43 2.43 6.57 9.80
CA VAL A 43 3.70 7.30 9.74
C VAL A 43 3.64 8.59 10.56
N ALA A 44 2.55 9.34 10.51
CA ALA A 44 2.36 10.55 11.33
C ALA A 44 2.46 10.25 12.83
N SER A 45 1.91 9.12 13.28
CA SER A 45 1.97 8.71 14.69
C SER A 45 3.41 8.48 15.20
N LEU A 46 4.36 8.22 14.30
CA LEU A 46 5.77 8.00 14.66
C LEU A 46 6.54 9.29 14.91
N VAL A 47 6.03 10.43 14.44
CA VAL A 47 6.71 11.74 14.48
C VAL A 47 7.02 12.18 15.91
N SER A 48 6.04 12.09 16.82
CA SER A 48 6.19 12.52 18.21
C SER A 48 7.19 11.69 19.02
N SER A 49 7.51 10.48 18.54
CA SER A 49 8.49 9.60 19.17
C SER A 49 9.94 9.89 18.79
N GLN A 50 10.16 10.82 17.85
CA GLN A 50 11.50 11.16 17.37
C GLN A 50 12.21 12.15 18.29
N GLN A 51 13.46 11.84 18.62
CA GLN A 51 14.34 12.77 19.34
C GLN A 51 15.04 13.77 18.41
N LYS A 52 15.30 13.35 17.16
CA LYS A 52 15.98 14.17 16.16
C LYS A 52 14.94 14.89 15.32
N ARG A 53 15.04 16.22 15.25
CA ARG A 53 14.14 17.06 14.44
C ARG A 53 14.08 16.62 12.97
N ALA A 54 15.23 16.31 12.37
CA ALA A 54 15.29 15.83 10.98
C ALA A 54 14.49 14.53 10.76
N CYS A 55 14.46 13.63 11.75
CA CYS A 55 13.63 12.42 11.67
C CYS A 55 12.14 12.76 11.71
N ALA A 56 11.73 13.65 12.63
CA ALA A 56 10.34 14.10 12.74
C ALA A 56 9.87 14.75 11.42
N GLU A 57 10.69 15.65 10.85
CA GLU A 57 10.39 16.33 9.59
C GLU A 57 10.28 15.35 8.41
N LYS A 58 11.17 14.35 8.34
CA LYS A 58 11.13 13.35 7.26
C LYS A 58 9.96 12.39 7.37
N LEU A 59 9.57 11.97 8.58
CA LEU A 59 8.36 11.17 8.78
C LEU A 59 7.11 11.98 8.46
N MET A 60 7.05 13.25 8.87
CA MET A 60 5.94 14.14 8.49
C MET A 60 5.84 14.32 6.98
N THR A 61 6.98 14.55 6.31
CA THR A 61 7.04 14.66 4.84
C THR A 61 6.53 13.39 4.16
N ALA A 62 7.00 12.22 4.62
CA ALA A 62 6.55 10.93 4.08
C ALA A 62 5.04 10.72 4.28
N SER A 63 4.52 11.04 5.46
CA SER A 63 3.08 10.95 5.75
C SER A 63 2.26 11.83 4.80
N THR A 64 2.65 13.10 4.62
CA THR A 64 1.98 14.01 3.67
C THR A 64 2.04 13.50 2.24
N GLN A 65 3.17 12.99 1.78
CA GLN A 65 3.32 12.44 0.43
C GLN A 65 2.43 11.22 0.20
N ILE A 66 2.31 10.34 1.19
CA ILE A 66 1.42 9.17 1.12
C ILE A 66 -0.05 9.61 1.07
N ASP A 67 -0.43 10.62 1.85
CA ASP A 67 -1.80 11.15 1.87
C ASP A 67 -2.17 11.77 0.52
N ILE A 68 -1.30 12.63 -0.03
CA ILE A 68 -1.45 13.22 -1.37
C ILE A 68 -1.50 12.14 -2.46
N ALA A 69 -0.71 11.06 -2.33
CA ALA A 69 -0.81 9.93 -3.25
C ALA A 69 -2.19 9.28 -3.23
N GLY A 70 -2.81 9.20 -2.04
CA GLY A 70 -4.20 8.74 -1.89
C GLY A 70 -5.18 9.63 -2.66
N ASP A 71 -5.05 10.95 -2.56
CA ASP A 71 -5.88 11.89 -3.32
C ASP A 71 -5.68 11.74 -4.83
N TRP A 72 -4.43 11.59 -5.29
CA TRP A 72 -4.16 11.32 -6.70
C TRP A 72 -4.74 10.00 -7.20
N ILE A 73 -4.78 8.95 -6.37
CA ILE A 73 -5.43 7.67 -6.71
C ILE A 73 -6.95 7.86 -6.83
N ALA A 74 -7.54 8.62 -5.90
CA ALA A 74 -8.98 8.90 -5.92
C ALA A 74 -9.42 9.62 -7.20
N ASP A 75 -8.56 10.51 -7.70
CA ASP A 75 -8.73 11.30 -8.92
C ASP A 75 -8.18 10.62 -10.20
N ASP A 76 -7.81 9.34 -10.13
CA ASP A 76 -7.33 8.54 -11.26
C ASP A 76 -6.00 9.04 -11.91
N PHE A 77 -5.22 9.84 -11.18
CA PHE A 77 -3.90 10.35 -11.59
C PHE A 77 -2.73 9.46 -11.13
N TYR A 78 -2.70 8.21 -11.60
CA TYR A 78 -1.77 7.17 -11.14
C TYR A 78 -0.27 7.50 -11.28
N THR A 79 0.14 8.23 -12.32
CA THR A 79 1.54 8.63 -12.49
C THR A 79 1.98 9.62 -11.40
N ALA A 80 1.10 10.56 -11.01
CA ALA A 80 1.36 11.49 -9.92
C ALA A 80 1.39 10.75 -8.58
N ALA A 81 0.45 9.84 -8.35
CA ALA A 81 0.42 8.98 -7.17
C ALA A 81 1.71 8.17 -7.00
N LYS A 82 2.19 7.51 -8.07
CA LYS A 82 3.45 6.75 -8.05
C LYS A 82 4.64 7.63 -7.66
N LYS A 83 4.71 8.84 -8.20
CA LYS A 83 5.77 9.80 -7.88
C LYS A 83 5.75 10.20 -6.40
N GLU A 84 4.58 10.47 -5.83
CA GLU A 84 4.49 10.81 -4.41
C GLU A 84 4.82 9.61 -3.50
N LEU A 85 4.41 8.39 -3.87
CA LEU A 85 4.82 7.18 -3.16
C LEU A 85 6.33 6.93 -3.24
N ASP A 86 6.97 7.20 -4.39
CA ASP A 86 8.43 7.18 -4.51
C ASP A 86 9.09 8.16 -3.55
N ASN A 87 8.61 9.41 -3.52
CA ASN A 87 9.13 10.44 -2.61
C ASN A 87 8.99 10.03 -1.14
N ALA A 88 7.85 9.41 -0.78
CA ALA A 88 7.62 8.90 0.56
C ALA A 88 8.59 7.76 0.92
N VAL A 89 8.81 6.82 0.00
CA VAL A 89 9.78 5.74 0.16
C VAL A 89 11.19 6.30 0.37
N PHE A 90 11.60 7.33 -0.39
CA PHE A 90 12.88 7.99 -0.17
C PHE A 90 12.98 8.65 1.21
N SER A 91 11.92 9.32 1.66
CA SER A 91 11.88 9.96 2.99
C SER A 91 11.96 8.94 4.13
N LEU A 92 11.28 7.80 4.00
CA LEU A 92 11.33 6.70 4.96
C LEU A 92 12.69 6.00 4.95
N GLN A 93 13.28 5.79 3.77
CA GLN A 93 14.63 5.23 3.63
C GLN A 93 15.68 6.13 4.28
N TYR A 94 15.55 7.46 4.15
CA TYR A 94 16.40 8.39 4.86
C TYR A 94 16.26 8.21 6.38
N ALA A 95 15.04 8.08 6.89
CA ALA A 95 14.80 7.91 8.32
C ALA A 95 15.41 6.61 8.87
N GLU A 96 15.35 5.51 8.11
CA GLU A 96 16.05 4.26 8.44
C GLU A 96 17.57 4.46 8.54
N LEU A 97 18.18 5.08 7.52
CA LEU A 97 19.64 5.25 7.44
C LEU A 97 20.19 6.23 8.48
N ASN A 98 19.35 7.11 9.03
CA ASN A 98 19.74 8.12 10.01
C ASN A 98 19.46 7.71 11.46
N ASN A 99 19.19 6.41 11.70
CA ASN A 99 18.91 5.86 13.02
C ASN A 99 17.79 6.63 13.74
N CYS A 100 16.68 6.87 13.04
CA CYS A 100 15.47 7.41 13.65
C CYS A 100 14.84 6.38 14.62
N ASN A 101 14.13 6.86 15.63
CA ASN A 101 13.43 5.98 16.57
C ASN A 101 12.35 5.17 15.84
N ARG A 102 12.02 3.98 16.36
CA ARG A 102 10.99 3.10 15.77
C ARG A 102 11.36 2.54 14.38
N TYR A 103 12.64 2.21 14.19
CA TYR A 103 13.18 1.65 12.94
C TYR A 103 12.29 0.57 12.30
N ILE A 104 11.82 -0.41 13.07
CA ILE A 104 11.00 -1.52 12.55
C ILE A 104 9.70 -0.99 11.92
N GLN A 105 9.01 -0.07 12.61
CA GLN A 105 7.77 0.53 12.11
C GLN A 105 8.02 1.39 10.87
N ILE A 106 9.14 2.12 10.82
CA ILE A 106 9.54 2.91 9.65
C ILE A 106 9.79 1.98 8.46
N SER A 107 10.50 0.87 8.69
CA SER A 107 10.82 -0.10 7.64
C SER A 107 9.58 -0.80 7.09
N HIS A 108 8.67 -1.18 7.98
CA HIS A 108 7.37 -1.70 7.59
C HIS A 108 6.58 -0.67 6.77
N SER A 109 6.54 0.59 7.21
CA SER A 109 5.84 1.66 6.49
C SER A 109 6.41 1.89 5.09
N LYS A 110 7.74 1.79 4.93
CA LYS A 110 8.42 1.89 3.64
C LYS A 110 8.02 0.74 2.70
N PHE A 111 8.00 -0.49 3.22
CA PHE A 111 7.56 -1.66 2.46
C PHE A 111 6.10 -1.53 2.03
N GLU A 112 5.23 -1.05 2.92
CA GLU A 112 3.82 -0.82 2.60
C GLU A 112 3.62 0.24 1.52
N ALA A 113 4.34 1.38 1.60
CA ALA A 113 4.29 2.41 0.55
C ALA A 113 4.74 1.84 -0.81
N GLN A 114 5.81 1.02 -0.82
CA GLN A 114 6.27 0.33 -2.02
C GLN A 114 5.25 -0.66 -2.56
N ARG A 115 4.53 -1.36 -1.67
CA ARG A 115 3.48 -2.31 -2.06
C ARG A 115 2.29 -1.60 -2.69
N ILE A 116 1.80 -0.51 -2.10
CA ILE A 116 0.74 0.32 -2.68
C ILE A 116 1.18 0.80 -4.07
N LYS A 117 2.39 1.34 -4.20
CA LYS A 117 2.93 1.82 -5.48
C LYS A 117 2.95 0.74 -6.57
N ASN A 118 3.28 -0.49 -6.20
CA ASN A 118 3.34 -1.63 -7.13
C ASN A 118 1.94 -2.14 -7.53
N SER A 119 0.90 -1.77 -6.79
CA SER A 119 -0.50 -2.08 -7.11
C SER A 119 -1.17 -1.04 -8.02
N LEU A 120 -0.52 0.10 -8.26
CA LEU A 120 -0.91 1.14 -9.24
C LEU A 120 -0.32 0.84 -10.61
#